data_AF-A0A923RF65-F1
#
_entry.id   AF-A0A923RF65-F1
#
_cell.length_a   1.000
_cell.length_b   1.000
_cell.length_c   1.000
_cell.angle_alpha   90.00
_cell.angle_beta   90.00
_cell.angle_gamma   90.00
#
_symmetry.space_group_name_H-M   'P 1'
#
loop_
_entity.id
_entity.type
_entity.pdbx_description
1 polymer ?
#
loop_
_entity_poly.entity_id
_entity_poly.type
_entity_poly.pdbx_seq_one_letter_code
_entity_poly.pdbx_strand_id
1 'polypeptide(L)'
;MLIKRKTPADWIWFFVFFFIIVGGSVFHVLFFTPKNSLEMYQELHFADSFEDVQSHILDGYENNFTEEDFTYIQANTANRVGQFTLMEFGEMSYVIMTSPGTERLKILAVEALPEDVREFFLELGTEEF
;
A
#
# COMPACT_ATOMS: atom_id res chain seq x y z
N MET A 1 3.54 12.86 -50.99
CA MET A 1 3.68 12.01 -49.78
C MET A 1 2.44 11.12 -49.73
N LEU A 2 2.54 9.85 -50.14
CA LEU A 2 1.37 8.95 -50.18
C LEU A 2 1.03 8.52 -48.75
N ILE A 3 -0.14 8.93 -48.25
CA ILE A 3 -0.67 8.45 -46.97
C ILE A 3 -1.06 6.99 -47.17
N LYS A 4 -0.19 6.08 -46.73
CA LYS A 4 -0.42 4.63 -46.78
C LYS A 4 -1.65 4.33 -45.93
N ARG A 5 -2.75 3.88 -46.56
CA ARG A 5 -3.97 3.47 -45.85
C ARG A 5 -3.60 2.35 -44.88
N LYS A 6 -3.75 2.58 -43.57
CA LYS A 6 -3.60 1.54 -42.55
C LYS A 6 -4.54 0.39 -42.89
N THR A 7 -4.01 -0.81 -42.97
CA THR A 7 -4.80 -2.02 -43.20
C THR A 7 -5.57 -2.39 -41.92
N PRO A 8 -6.67 -3.15 -42.01
CA PRO A 8 -7.38 -3.66 -40.83
C PRO A 8 -6.45 -4.45 -39.88
N ALA A 9 -5.44 -5.13 -40.44
CA ALA A 9 -4.42 -5.83 -39.68
C ALA A 9 -3.54 -4.90 -38.83
N ASP A 10 -3.20 -3.70 -39.32
CA ASP A 10 -2.43 -2.71 -38.55
C ASP A 10 -3.20 -2.20 -37.33
N TRP A 11 -4.52 -2.08 -37.44
CA TRP A 11 -5.40 -1.74 -36.32
C TRP A 11 -5.51 -2.87 -35.31
N ILE A 12 -5.64 -4.12 -35.77
CA ILE A 12 -5.65 -5.30 -34.88
C ILE A 12 -4.35 -5.36 -34.08
N TRP A 13 -3.20 -5.24 -34.74
CA TRP A 13 -1.90 -5.23 -34.05
C TRP A 13 -1.75 -4.07 -33.07
N PHE A 14 -2.22 -2.88 -33.43
CA PHE A 14 -2.25 -1.74 -32.51
C PHE A 14 -3.07 -2.04 -31.25
N PHE A 15 -4.28 -2.59 -31.39
CA PHE A 15 -5.10 -2.95 -30.23
C PHE A 15 -4.46 -4.05 -29.39
N VAL A 16 -3.86 -5.07 -30.01
CA VAL A 16 -3.15 -6.13 -29.29
C VAL A 16 -2.01 -5.54 -28.45
N PHE A 17 -1.14 -4.71 -29.04
CA PHE A 17 -0.07 -4.04 -28.30
C PHE A 17 -0.60 -3.14 -27.20
N PHE A 18 -1.66 -2.37 -27.49
CA PHE A 18 -2.30 -1.51 -26.50
C PHE A 18 -2.84 -2.31 -25.31
N PHE A 19 -3.54 -3.42 -25.55
CA PHE A 19 -4.05 -4.29 -24.48
C PHE A 19 -2.94 -4.99 -23.71
N ILE A 20 -1.82 -5.34 -24.34
CA ILE A 20 -0.66 -5.91 -23.63
C ILE A 20 -0.06 -4.87 -22.69
N ILE A 21 0.16 -3.64 -23.16
CA ILE A 21 0.77 -2.57 -22.35
C ILE A 21 -0.17 -2.18 -21.19
N VAL A 22 -1.43 -1.86 -21.50
CA VAL A 22 -2.41 -1.43 -20.50
C VAL A 22 -2.76 -2.59 -19.57
N GLY A 23 -3.01 -3.78 -20.12
CA GLY A 23 -3.34 -4.98 -19.35
C GLY A 23 -2.20 -5.39 -18.43
N GLY A 24 -0.95 -5.35 -18.92
CA GLY A 24 0.24 -5.63 -18.11
C GLY A 24 0.41 -4.65 -16.96
N SER A 25 0.24 -3.35 -17.20
CA SER A 25 0.33 -2.33 -16.16
C SER A 25 -0.76 -2.49 -15.09
N VAL A 26 -2.02 -2.69 -15.51
CA VAL A 26 -3.14 -2.92 -14.58
C VAL A 26 -2.94 -4.21 -13.79
N PHE A 27 -2.46 -5.27 -14.44
CA PHE A 27 -2.15 -6.53 -13.77
C PHE A 27 -1.06 -6.35 -12.72
N HIS A 28 0.01 -5.62 -13.03
CA HIS A 28 1.08 -5.35 -12.08
C HIS A 28 0.55 -4.67 -10.81
N VAL A 29 -0.18 -3.56 -10.96
CA VAL A 29 -0.75 -2.82 -9.82
C VAL A 29 -1.73 -3.66 -9.01
N LEU A 30 -2.55 -4.48 -9.67
CA LEU A 30 -3.55 -5.28 -8.98
C LEU A 30 -2.98 -6.47 -8.21
N PHE A 31 -1.80 -6.98 -8.57
CA PHE A 31 -1.25 -8.21 -7.98
C PHE A 31 0.03 -8.01 -7.16
N PHE A 32 0.78 -6.94 -7.40
CA PHE A 32 2.08 -6.69 -6.75
C PHE A 32 2.06 -5.51 -5.78
N THR A 33 0.91 -4.90 -5.54
CA THR A 33 0.76 -3.86 -4.51
C THR A 33 -0.03 -4.43 -3.34
N PRO A 34 0.55 -4.50 -2.11
CA PRO A 34 -0.14 -5.00 -0.95
C PRO A 34 -1.37 -4.14 -0.62
N LYS A 35 -2.52 -4.77 -0.44
CA LYS A 35 -3.83 -4.07 -0.29
C LYS A 35 -4.30 -3.95 1.15
N ASN A 36 -3.67 -4.67 2.05
CA ASN A 36 -4.04 -4.74 3.46
C ASN A 36 -2.81 -5.09 4.30
N SER A 37 -2.93 -4.95 5.63
CA SER A 37 -1.78 -5.15 6.50
C SER A 37 -1.26 -6.60 6.55
N LEU A 38 -2.09 -7.59 6.22
CA LEU A 38 -1.63 -8.98 6.13
C LEU A 38 -0.75 -9.20 4.90
N GLU A 39 -1.17 -8.70 3.74
CA GLU A 39 -0.36 -8.73 2.52
C GLU A 39 0.93 -7.94 2.70
N MET A 40 0.86 -6.75 3.31
CA MET A 40 2.05 -5.95 3.63
C MET A 40 3.03 -6.72 4.53
N TYR A 41 2.53 -7.37 5.59
CA TYR A 41 3.38 -8.19 6.46
C TYR A 41 4.04 -9.34 5.69
N GLN A 42 3.29 -10.04 4.83
CA GLN A 42 3.83 -11.13 4.02
C GLN A 42 4.93 -10.63 3.08
N GLU A 43 4.70 -9.50 2.40
CA GLU A 43 5.66 -8.89 1.50
C GLU A 43 6.95 -8.53 2.24
N LEU A 44 6.85 -7.82 3.37
CA LEU A 44 8.02 -7.43 4.18
C LEU A 44 8.78 -8.64 4.74
N HIS A 45 8.07 -9.65 5.23
CA HIS A 45 8.68 -10.80 5.89
C HIS A 45 9.34 -11.77 4.90
N PHE A 46 8.84 -11.84 3.66
CA PHE A 46 9.34 -12.76 2.63
C PHE A 46 10.11 -12.10 1.49
N ALA A 47 10.31 -10.78 1.52
CA ALA A 47 11.12 -10.07 0.53
C ALA A 47 12.57 -10.59 0.46
N ASP A 48 13.17 -10.52 -0.72
CA ASP A 48 14.57 -10.92 -0.90
C ASP A 48 15.54 -9.85 -0.37
N SER A 49 15.14 -8.58 -0.40
CA SER A 49 15.96 -7.45 0.05
C SER A 49 15.14 -6.23 0.50
N PHE A 50 15.80 -5.30 1.18
CA PHE A 50 15.20 -4.01 1.55
C PHE A 50 14.83 -3.15 0.32
N GLU A 51 15.63 -3.24 -0.75
CA GLU A 51 15.40 -2.51 -1.99
C GLU A 51 14.06 -2.89 -2.65
N ASP A 52 13.67 -4.17 -2.54
CA ASP A 52 12.40 -4.65 -3.10
C ASP A 52 11.18 -3.97 -2.45
N VAL A 53 11.25 -3.75 -1.14
CA VAL A 53 10.13 -3.20 -0.35
C VAL A 53 10.14 -1.68 -0.25
N GLN A 54 11.25 -1.01 -0.61
CA GLN A 54 11.31 0.45 -0.68
C GLN A 54 10.27 1.02 -1.65
N SER A 55 9.91 0.27 -2.69
CA SER A 55 8.86 0.65 -3.65
C SER A 55 7.46 0.81 -3.02
N HIS A 56 7.26 0.33 -1.80
CA HIS A 56 6.01 0.48 -1.04
C HIS A 56 6.00 1.71 -0.14
N ILE A 57 7.14 2.39 0.05
CA ILE A 57 7.21 3.64 0.80
C ILE A 57 6.67 4.76 -0.10
N LEU A 58 5.84 5.62 0.46
CA LEU A 58 5.34 6.78 -0.26
C LEU A 58 6.47 7.79 -0.47
N ASP A 59 6.57 8.37 -1.67
CA ASP A 59 7.55 9.42 -1.98
C ASP A 59 7.52 10.52 -0.91
N GLY A 60 8.68 10.84 -0.33
CA GLY A 60 8.82 11.81 0.77
C GLY A 60 8.82 11.21 2.18
N TYR A 61 8.53 9.91 2.32
CA TYR A 61 8.49 9.19 3.61
C TYR A 61 9.64 8.17 3.75
N GLU A 62 10.69 8.25 2.93
CA GLU A 62 11.76 7.25 2.84
C GLU A 62 12.54 7.09 4.16
N ASN A 63 12.58 8.12 4.99
CA ASN A 63 13.26 8.08 6.29
C ASN A 63 12.46 7.38 7.39
N ASN A 64 11.16 7.09 7.16
CA ASN A 64 10.26 6.56 8.18
C ASN A 64 10.26 5.03 8.24
N PHE A 65 11.00 4.38 7.34
CA PHE A 65 11.22 2.94 7.36
C PHE A 65 12.68 2.64 7.01
N THR A 66 13.42 2.08 7.96
CA THR A 66 14.86 1.84 7.82
C THR A 66 15.18 0.38 7.50
N GLU A 67 16.41 0.12 7.02
CA GLU A 67 16.90 -1.25 6.81
C GLU A 67 16.97 -2.04 8.14
N GLU A 68 17.16 -1.35 9.26
CA GLU A 68 17.12 -1.96 10.60
C GLU A 68 15.71 -2.46 10.94
N ASP A 69 14.69 -1.64 10.70
CA ASP A 69 13.28 -2.01 10.89
C ASP A 69 12.91 -3.22 10.02
N PHE A 70 13.30 -3.19 8.74
CA PHE A 70 13.10 -4.29 7.81
C PHE A 70 13.76 -5.58 8.30
N THR A 71 15.05 -5.51 8.67
CA THR A 71 15.81 -6.66 9.19
C THR A 71 15.15 -7.24 10.44
N TYR A 72 14.66 -6.38 11.33
CA TYR A 72 13.95 -6.81 12.52
C TYR A 72 12.65 -7.55 12.18
N ILE A 73 11.86 -7.05 11.24
CA ILE A 73 10.61 -7.67 10.78
C ILE A 73 10.87 -9.02 10.11
N GLN A 74 11.93 -9.16 9.31
CA GLN A 74 12.29 -10.45 8.71
C GLN A 74 12.74 -11.48 9.75
N ALA A 75 13.55 -11.05 10.72
CA ALA A 75 14.12 -11.94 11.72
C ALA A 75 13.08 -12.49 12.72
N ASN A 76 11.89 -11.89 12.79
CA ASN A 76 10.88 -12.20 13.81
C ASN A 76 9.52 -12.51 13.19
N THR A 77 8.81 -13.49 13.75
CA THR A 77 7.40 -13.72 13.39
C THR A 77 6.50 -12.77 14.18
N ALA A 78 5.58 -12.09 13.50
CA ALA A 78 4.59 -11.26 14.18
C ALA A 78 3.65 -12.13 15.04
N ASN A 79 3.50 -11.80 16.32
CA ASN A 79 2.51 -12.43 17.19
C ASN A 79 1.07 -12.10 16.76
N ARG A 80 0.88 -10.95 16.10
CA ARG A 80 -0.40 -10.47 15.58
C ARG A 80 -0.15 -9.42 14.50
N VAL A 81 -0.92 -9.49 13.42
CA VAL A 81 -1.03 -8.43 12.42
C VAL A 81 -2.40 -7.75 12.58
N GLY A 82 -2.40 -6.44 12.80
CA GLY A 82 -3.62 -5.64 12.94
C GLY A 82 -3.77 -4.66 11.78
N GLN A 83 -5.00 -4.20 11.53
CA GLN A 83 -5.25 -3.08 10.62
C GLN A 83 -6.09 -2.04 11.35
N PHE A 84 -5.62 -0.79 11.34
CA PHE A 84 -6.25 0.30 12.06
C PHE A 84 -6.50 1.47 11.11
N THR A 85 -7.60 2.18 11.34
CA THR A 85 -7.89 3.47 10.72
C THR A 85 -8.03 4.48 11.84
N LEU A 86 -7.19 5.50 11.81
CA LEU A 86 -7.31 6.67 12.67
C LEU A 86 -8.20 7.69 11.96
N MET A 87 -9.20 8.22 12.66
CA MET A 87 -10.05 9.31 12.16
C MET A 87 -10.08 10.43 13.18
N GLU A 88 -9.79 11.66 12.74
CA GLU A 88 -9.72 12.83 13.61
C GLU A 88 -10.86 13.81 13.31
N PHE A 89 -11.47 14.33 14.37
CA PHE A 89 -12.62 15.22 14.35
C PHE A 89 -12.44 16.34 15.38
N GLY A 90 -11.73 17.40 15.00
CA GLY A 90 -11.47 18.53 15.90
C GLY A 90 -10.76 18.07 17.18
N GLU A 91 -11.48 18.04 18.29
CA GLU A 91 -10.95 17.60 19.59
C GLU A 91 -11.04 16.09 19.84
N MET A 92 -11.61 15.30 18.93
CA MET A 92 -11.81 13.86 19.15
C MET A 92 -11.12 13.04 18.07
N SER A 93 -10.39 12.00 18.46
CA SER A 93 -9.82 11.03 17.52
C SER A 93 -10.36 9.63 17.84
N TYR A 94 -10.66 8.85 16.81
CA TYR A 94 -11.14 7.48 16.92
C TYR A 94 -10.17 6.53 16.22
N VAL A 95 -9.85 5.42 16.87
CA VAL A 95 -9.19 4.29 16.23
C VAL A 95 -10.21 3.20 15.96
N ILE A 96 -10.33 2.84 14.69
CA ILE A 96 -11.14 1.72 14.24
C ILE A 96 -10.20 0.56 13.91
N MET A 97 -10.33 -0.53 14.65
CA MET A 97 -9.69 -1.79 14.25
C MET A 97 -10.54 -2.47 13.18
N THR A 98 -9.92 -2.86 12.08
CA THR A 98 -10.56 -3.60 11.00
C THR A 98 -9.93 -4.98 10.78
N SER A 99 -10.66 -5.87 10.12
CA SER A 99 -10.17 -7.20 9.75
C SER A 99 -9.01 -7.12 8.75
N PRO A 100 -7.81 -7.62 9.10
CA PRO A 100 -6.70 -7.72 8.14
C PRO A 100 -6.99 -8.84 7.12
N GLY A 101 -6.50 -8.70 5.88
CA GLY A 101 -6.58 -9.76 4.87
C GLY A 101 -7.94 -10.01 4.22
N THR A 102 -8.94 -9.17 4.45
CA THR A 102 -10.29 -9.33 3.86
C THR A 102 -10.48 -8.41 2.65
N GLU A 103 -11.16 -8.88 1.60
CA GLU A 103 -11.53 -8.05 0.42
C GLU A 103 -12.32 -6.78 0.80
N ARG A 104 -13.07 -6.84 1.91
CA ARG A 104 -13.81 -5.70 2.47
C ARG A 104 -13.52 -5.59 3.95
N LEU A 105 -13.07 -4.41 4.37
CA LEU A 105 -12.81 -4.11 5.78
C LEU A 105 -14.08 -4.35 6.62
N LYS A 106 -13.94 -5.13 7.69
CA LYS A 106 -14.98 -5.31 8.70
C LYS A 106 -14.51 -4.66 9.99
N ILE A 107 -15.38 -3.87 10.60
CA ILE A 107 -15.11 -3.26 11.90
C ILE A 107 -15.06 -4.36 12.96
N LEU A 108 -13.96 -4.40 13.71
CA LEU A 108 -13.76 -5.30 14.84
C LEU A 108 -13.91 -4.57 16.18
N ALA A 109 -13.42 -3.33 16.26
CA ALA A 109 -13.52 -2.48 17.44
C ALA A 109 -13.47 -1.00 17.03
N VAL A 110 -14.05 -0.14 17.87
CA VAL A 110 -14.01 1.32 17.74
C VAL A 110 -13.79 1.89 19.13
N GLU A 111 -12.72 2.67 19.30
CA GLU A 111 -12.40 3.32 20.56
C GLU A 111 -12.05 4.79 20.31
N ALA A 112 -12.45 5.66 21.23
CA ALA A 112 -11.96 7.04 21.27
C ALA A 112 -10.54 7.02 21.83
N LEU A 113 -9.62 7.75 21.19
CA LEU A 113 -8.27 7.87 21.68
C LEU A 113 -8.23 8.75 22.93
N PRO A 114 -7.55 8.29 23.99
CA PRO A 114 -7.11 9.15 25.07
C PRO A 114 -6.31 10.35 24.54
N GLU A 115 -6.41 11.48 25.24
CA GLU A 115 -5.78 12.75 24.85
C GLU A 115 -4.26 12.65 24.67
N ASP A 116 -3.59 11.91 25.54
CA ASP A 116 -2.14 11.65 25.49
C ASP A 116 -1.73 10.80 24.27
N VAL A 117 -2.55 9.83 23.89
CA VAL A 117 -2.31 9.01 22.69
C VAL A 117 -2.60 9.79 21.42
N ARG A 118 -3.58 10.70 21.46
CA ARG A 118 -3.89 11.60 20.34
C ARG A 118 -2.70 12.49 20.00
N GLU A 119 -2.01 13.04 20.99
CA GLU A 119 -0.81 13.88 20.77
C GLU A 119 0.29 13.13 20.01
N PHE A 120 0.54 11.86 20.34
CA PHE A 120 1.51 11.02 19.62
C PHE A 120 1.18 10.87 18.13
N PHE A 121 -0.10 10.65 17.78
CA PHE A 121 -0.50 10.51 16.38
C PHE A 121 -0.49 11.84 15.62
N LEU A 122 -0.72 12.97 16.29
CA LEU A 122 -0.59 14.29 15.69
C LEU A 122 0.86 14.55 15.24
N GLU A 123 1.85 14.17 16.05
CA GLU A 123 3.27 14.29 15.70
C GLU A 123 3.63 13.44 14.46
N LEU A 124 3.10 12.22 14.38
CA LEU A 124 3.28 11.34 13.21
C LEU A 124 2.63 11.89 11.93
N GLY A 125 1.54 12.66 12.04
CA GLY A 125 0.80 13.22 10.91
C GLY A 125 1.32 14.58 10.41
N THR A 126 2.21 15.23 11.16
CA THR A 126 2.72 16.58 10.85
C THR A 126 3.97 16.63 9.97
N GLU A 127 4.51 15.50 9.50
CA GLU A 127 5.46 15.52 8.38
C GLU A 127 4.68 15.81 7.07
N GLU A 128 4.53 17.12 6.84
CA GLU A 128 3.89 17.92 5.78
C GLU A 128 3.16 17.21 4.63
N PHE A 129 1.85 17.50 4.53
CA PHE A 129 1.04 17.44 3.29
C PHE A 129 1.22 18.69 2.43
#